data_AF-A0A1M3IQW8-F1
#
_entry.id   AF-A0A1M3IQW8-F1
#
_cell.length_a   1.000
_cell.length_b   1.000
_cell.length_c   1.000
_cell.angle_alpha   90.00
_cell.angle_beta   90.00
_cell.angle_gamma   90.00
#
_symmetry.space_group_name_H-M   'P 1'
#
loop_
_entity.id
_entity.type
_entity.pdbx_description
1 polymer ?
#
loop_
_entity_poly.entity_id
_entity_poly.type
_entity_poly.pdbx_seq_one_letter_code
_entity_poly.pdbx_strand_id
1 'polypeptide(L)'
;MKTANNYMKKLLRCLKLSASVIVLSGGVNNQVTASDQKHLSEEERAQPLTPRSSARNLPSPETRPYDGHSNRSTDEVLHDEMQSNGLPLTQSLFNENMTENDREAIRRVVGNIPAEERESVITSAMSLITDPMEGLGRAFILQALINIPAQERERLIKDVKVLITDLMVGVDRALMLITLGCIPAEKRESIITDAMSLITDPMNREDRERILQAVKKIPIEERTSVITDAKTLMIDTMSGLDRKKILKEVKRIPAEERESVITSVMSLITDAMEGYDRACILYAVRNIPAEERESIVTGARSLVTDAMEGYYKSRIIRALGEIPTEQRESVITSAMTLIADTSNTMSRDNRVRIIEAASEALSANPLSSNLSVQQMMMAQAALGNNLHK
;
A
#
# COMPACT_ATOMS: atom_id res chain seq x y z
N MET A 1 5.94 13.96 -6.85
CA MET A 1 7.16 13.23 -7.31
C MET A 1 7.55 12.00 -6.47
N LYS A 2 7.40 11.98 -5.13
CA LYS A 2 7.75 10.79 -4.31
C LYS A 2 6.91 9.53 -4.60
N THR A 3 5.63 9.68 -4.94
CA THR A 3 4.71 8.55 -5.19
C THR A 3 4.99 7.82 -6.51
N ALA A 4 5.25 8.57 -7.60
CA ALA A 4 5.60 8.02 -8.92
C ALA A 4 6.89 7.16 -8.90
N ASN A 5 7.87 7.53 -8.07
CA ASN A 5 9.13 6.78 -7.91
C ASN A 5 8.91 5.42 -7.22
N ASN A 6 7.99 5.34 -6.26
CA ASN A 6 7.61 4.06 -5.63
C ASN A 6 6.83 3.15 -6.60
N TYR A 7 5.98 3.71 -7.46
CA TYR A 7 5.27 2.95 -8.50
C TYR A 7 6.23 2.35 -9.53
N MET A 8 7.18 3.14 -10.04
CA MET A 8 8.21 2.63 -10.96
C MET A 8 9.09 1.58 -10.30
N LYS A 9 9.48 1.72 -9.03
CA LYS A 9 10.25 0.70 -8.30
C LYS A 9 9.48 -0.60 -8.08
N LYS A 10 8.17 -0.53 -7.87
CA LYS A 10 7.31 -1.71 -7.70
C LYS A 10 7.05 -2.41 -9.04
N LEU A 11 6.78 -1.63 -10.08
CA LEU A 11 6.76 -2.06 -11.49
C LEU A 11 8.07 -2.76 -11.86
N LEU A 12 9.22 -2.12 -11.63
CA LEU A 12 10.56 -2.68 -11.83
C LEU A 12 10.84 -3.94 -10.99
N ARG A 13 10.32 -4.06 -9.76
CA ARG A 13 10.50 -5.27 -8.94
C ARG A 13 9.65 -6.44 -9.43
N CYS A 14 8.41 -6.19 -9.83
CA CYS A 14 7.56 -7.20 -10.46
C CYS A 14 8.12 -7.62 -11.82
N LEU A 15 8.64 -6.66 -12.59
CA LEU A 15 9.30 -6.90 -13.88
C LEU A 15 10.69 -7.57 -13.72
N LYS A 16 11.42 -7.37 -12.62
CA LYS A 16 12.72 -8.07 -12.38
C LYS A 16 12.57 -9.57 -12.11
N LEU A 17 11.38 -10.04 -11.73
CA LEU A 17 11.09 -11.48 -11.56
C LEU A 17 10.80 -12.18 -12.89
N SER A 18 10.67 -11.44 -14.00
CA SER A 18 10.58 -11.92 -15.37
C SER A 18 11.66 -11.20 -16.19
N ALA A 19 12.82 -11.82 -16.40
CA ALA A 19 13.99 -11.15 -16.97
C ALA A 19 13.68 -10.20 -18.15
N SER A 20 14.16 -8.95 -18.02
CA SER A 20 14.37 -7.89 -19.04
C SER A 20 13.35 -6.73 -19.06
N VAL A 21 13.64 -5.61 -18.38
CA VAL A 21 13.21 -4.24 -18.76
C VAL A 21 14.17 -3.22 -18.05
N ILE A 22 14.60 -2.02 -18.50
CA ILE A 22 13.92 -0.84 -19.08
C ILE A 22 14.95 0.14 -19.70
N VAL A 23 14.60 0.82 -20.80
CA VAL A 23 14.95 2.24 -21.05
C VAL A 23 13.68 3.04 -21.38
N LEU A 24 13.17 3.78 -20.41
CA LEU A 24 12.23 4.88 -20.58
C LEU A 24 12.55 5.94 -19.52
N SER A 25 13.60 6.71 -19.78
CA SER A 25 13.80 8.02 -19.19
C SER A 25 14.60 8.88 -20.17
N GLY A 26 13.90 9.47 -21.14
CA GLY A 26 14.43 10.58 -21.94
C GLY A 26 13.56 11.79 -21.68
N GLY A 27 14.12 12.82 -21.01
CA GLY A 27 13.54 14.16 -20.96
C GLY A 27 13.04 14.64 -19.59
N VAL A 28 13.93 14.77 -18.60
CA VAL A 28 13.85 15.91 -17.66
C VAL A 28 15.25 16.50 -17.58
N ASN A 29 15.46 17.59 -18.32
CA ASN A 29 16.63 18.45 -18.16
C ASN A 29 16.63 19.00 -16.74
N ASN A 30 17.63 18.63 -15.95
CA ASN A 30 18.18 19.50 -14.91
C ASN A 30 19.69 19.48 -15.07
N GLN A 31 20.22 20.61 -15.52
CA GLN A 31 21.64 20.89 -15.49
C GLN A 31 22.12 20.86 -14.03
N VAL A 32 23.04 19.96 -13.72
CA VAL A 32 23.96 20.12 -12.59
C VAL A 32 25.34 19.97 -13.19
N THR A 33 26.04 21.09 -13.31
CA THR A 33 27.42 21.18 -13.80
C THR A 33 28.35 20.47 -12.83
N ALA A 34 29.06 19.45 -13.33
CA ALA A 34 30.14 18.79 -12.62
C ALA A 34 31.42 19.62 -12.75
N SER A 35 31.65 20.49 -11.78
CA SER A 35 32.96 21.04 -11.47
C SER A 35 33.13 20.89 -9.96
N ASP A 36 33.73 19.77 -9.57
CA ASP A 36 34.57 19.60 -8.37
C ASP A 36 34.71 18.11 -8.07
N GLN A 37 35.70 17.49 -8.70
CA GLN A 37 36.39 16.33 -8.14
C GLN A 37 37.74 16.16 -8.82
N LYS A 38 38.76 16.76 -8.21
CA LYS A 38 40.17 16.43 -8.46
C LYS A 38 40.93 16.49 -7.13
N HIS A 39 41.75 15.47 -6.91
CA HIS A 39 42.94 15.42 -6.03
C HIS A 39 42.66 15.34 -4.51
N LEU A 40 43.32 14.52 -3.66
CA LEU A 40 44.59 13.76 -3.63
C LEU A 40 44.43 12.58 -2.64
N SER A 41 45.16 11.45 -2.72
CA SER A 41 46.56 11.27 -2.25
C SER A 41 46.98 9.81 -2.58
N GLU A 42 48.10 9.61 -3.30
CA GLU A 42 49.44 9.16 -2.81
C GLU A 42 49.46 7.67 -2.44
N GLU A 43 50.43 6.80 -2.71
CA GLU A 43 51.79 6.73 -3.28
C GLU A 43 51.96 5.19 -3.56
N GLU A 44 52.76 4.64 -4.47
CA GLU A 44 54.22 4.53 -4.37
C GLU A 44 54.77 3.74 -5.59
N ARG A 45 55.87 4.24 -6.19
CA ARG A 45 57.06 3.59 -6.86
C ARG A 45 56.91 2.34 -7.75
N ALA A 46 57.72 2.06 -8.78
CA ALA A 46 58.82 2.70 -9.54
C ALA A 46 59.14 1.76 -10.75
N GLN A 47 59.14 2.25 -12.01
CA GLN A 47 60.28 2.38 -12.97
C GLN A 47 61.04 1.09 -13.45
N PRO A 48 61.83 1.10 -14.58
CA PRO A 48 61.47 1.34 -16.00
C PRO A 48 62.24 0.37 -16.97
N LEU A 49 62.10 0.52 -18.32
CA LEU A 49 63.19 0.46 -19.36
C LEU A 49 62.68 0.14 -20.80
N THR A 50 62.34 1.19 -21.57
CA THR A 50 62.81 1.64 -22.92
C THR A 50 63.05 0.63 -24.12
N PRO A 51 63.43 1.09 -25.35
CA PRO A 51 62.53 1.13 -26.52
C PRO A 51 63.14 0.58 -27.84
N ARG A 52 62.40 0.59 -28.97
CA ARG A 52 62.91 0.64 -30.37
C ARG A 52 61.70 0.79 -31.33
N SER A 53 61.49 1.92 -32.02
CA SER A 53 62.04 2.32 -33.34
C SER A 53 61.61 1.33 -34.46
N SER A 54 61.02 1.65 -35.62
CA SER A 54 60.90 2.87 -36.40
C SER A 54 59.92 2.70 -37.57
N ALA A 55 59.34 3.82 -38.01
CA ALA A 55 59.16 4.26 -39.40
C ALA A 55 58.20 3.55 -40.40
N ARG A 56 57.19 4.34 -40.80
CA ARG A 56 56.81 4.73 -42.18
C ARG A 56 56.71 3.64 -43.27
N ASN A 57 55.49 3.45 -43.78
CA ASN A 57 55.08 3.89 -45.12
C ASN A 57 53.63 3.46 -45.40
N LEU A 58 52.73 4.43 -45.56
CA LEU A 58 51.38 4.27 -46.12
C LEU A 58 51.41 4.70 -47.59
N PRO A 59 50.82 3.95 -48.53
CA PRO A 59 50.30 4.51 -49.76
C PRO A 59 48.80 4.79 -49.63
N SER A 60 48.38 5.94 -50.17
CA SER A 60 47.00 6.42 -50.29
C SER A 60 46.09 5.45 -51.07
N PRO A 61 44.78 5.35 -50.77
CA PRO A 61 43.86 4.61 -51.61
C PRO A 61 43.34 5.46 -52.78
N GLU A 62 43.51 4.91 -53.98
CA GLU A 62 42.87 5.34 -55.21
C GLU A 62 41.34 5.23 -55.12
N THR A 63 40.69 6.22 -55.72
CA THR A 63 39.26 6.32 -56.01
C THR A 63 38.73 5.15 -56.84
N ARG A 64 37.60 4.55 -56.42
CA ARG A 64 36.68 3.79 -57.27
C ARG A 64 35.22 4.20 -57.05
N PRO A 65 34.36 4.07 -58.07
CA PRO A 65 33.09 4.81 -58.16
C PRO A 65 31.94 4.13 -57.40
N TYR A 66 31.00 4.98 -57.01
CA TYR A 66 29.67 4.68 -56.47
C TYR A 66 28.92 3.62 -57.30
N ASP A 67 28.52 2.52 -56.67
CA ASP A 67 27.34 1.74 -57.06
C ASP A 67 26.24 1.97 -56.01
N GLY A 68 25.08 2.43 -56.51
CA GLY A 68 23.95 2.83 -55.70
C GLY A 68 23.29 1.66 -54.99
N HIS A 69 23.56 1.53 -53.70
CA HIS A 69 22.68 0.84 -52.77
C HIS A 69 21.97 1.89 -51.91
N SER A 70 20.65 1.97 -52.10
CA SER A 70 19.74 2.81 -51.32
C SER A 70 19.87 2.46 -49.83
N ASN A 71 20.49 3.36 -49.07
CA ASN A 71 20.48 3.33 -47.60
C ASN A 71 19.06 3.68 -47.13
N ARG A 72 18.16 2.68 -47.08
CA ARG A 72 16.94 2.78 -46.29
C ARG A 72 17.36 2.96 -44.84
N SER A 73 16.98 4.07 -44.22
CA SER A 73 17.23 4.29 -42.80
C SER A 73 16.45 3.25 -41.99
N THR A 74 16.97 2.84 -40.85
CA THR A 74 16.27 1.94 -39.91
C THR A 74 14.91 2.51 -39.49
N ASP A 75 14.74 3.84 -39.56
CA ASP A 75 13.48 4.52 -39.29
C ASP A 75 12.45 4.31 -40.41
N GLU A 76 12.85 4.25 -41.69
CA GLU A 76 11.94 3.97 -42.81
C GLU A 76 11.48 2.51 -42.83
N VAL A 77 12.33 1.57 -42.41
CA VAL A 77 11.95 0.15 -42.31
C VAL A 77 10.97 -0.09 -41.16
N LEU A 78 11.16 0.58 -40.02
CA LEU A 78 10.18 0.61 -38.93
C LEU A 78 8.86 1.26 -39.36
N HIS A 79 8.93 2.29 -40.22
CA HIS A 79 7.74 2.98 -40.72
C HIS A 79 6.92 2.14 -41.70
N ASP A 80 7.57 1.31 -42.54
CA ASP A 80 6.93 0.43 -43.52
C ASP A 80 6.33 -0.84 -42.88
N GLU A 81 6.98 -1.45 -41.89
CA GLU A 81 6.46 -2.66 -41.21
C GLU A 81 5.21 -2.39 -40.36
N MET A 82 5.01 -1.14 -39.92
CA MET A 82 3.76 -0.72 -39.27
C MET A 82 2.57 -0.69 -40.23
N GLN A 83 2.79 -0.57 -41.55
CA GLN A 83 1.71 -0.24 -42.49
C GLN A 83 0.83 -1.42 -42.92
N SER A 84 1.31 -2.67 -42.88
CA SER A 84 0.59 -3.74 -43.57
C SER A 84 -0.57 -4.37 -42.77
N ASN A 85 -0.53 -4.40 -41.43
CA ASN A 85 -1.60 -5.00 -40.59
C ASN A 85 -1.84 -4.27 -39.24
N GLY A 86 -0.98 -3.33 -38.83
CA GLY A 86 -1.03 -2.69 -37.50
C GLY A 86 -1.74 -1.34 -37.43
N LEU A 87 -1.90 -0.65 -38.57
CA LEU A 87 -2.47 0.70 -38.64
C LEU A 87 -3.91 0.79 -38.11
N PRO A 88 -4.87 -0.07 -38.52
CA PRO A 88 -6.26 0.05 -38.07
C PRO A 88 -6.42 -0.22 -36.56
N LEU A 89 -5.73 -1.23 -36.05
CA LEU A 89 -5.76 -1.60 -34.64
C LEU A 89 -5.08 -0.55 -33.76
N THR A 90 -3.95 -0.01 -34.21
CA THR A 90 -3.27 1.08 -33.49
C THR A 90 -4.15 2.33 -33.47
N GLN A 91 -4.88 2.62 -34.54
CA GLN A 91 -5.80 3.75 -34.61
C GLN A 91 -6.95 3.64 -33.60
N SER A 92 -7.45 2.43 -33.31
CA SER A 92 -8.49 2.22 -32.30
C SER A 92 -8.06 2.57 -30.87
N LEU A 93 -6.75 2.66 -30.61
CA LEU A 93 -6.22 3.08 -29.31
C LEU A 93 -6.28 4.58 -29.10
N PHE A 94 -6.66 5.38 -30.11
CA PHE A 94 -6.74 6.83 -30.00
C PHE A 94 -8.18 7.31 -29.77
N ASN A 95 -8.32 8.47 -29.12
CA ASN A 95 -9.57 9.24 -29.12
C ASN A 95 -9.34 10.62 -29.76
N GLU A 96 -10.42 11.37 -29.99
CA GLU A 96 -10.37 12.68 -30.66
C GLU A 96 -9.60 13.74 -29.85
N ASN A 97 -9.60 13.63 -28.52
CA ASN A 97 -9.05 14.63 -27.61
C ASN A 97 -7.57 14.37 -27.21
N MET A 98 -6.94 13.32 -27.75
CA MET A 98 -5.55 12.98 -27.44
C MET A 98 -4.56 13.96 -28.08
N THR A 99 -3.59 14.37 -27.28
CA THR A 99 -2.42 15.14 -27.75
C THR A 99 -1.51 14.30 -28.64
N GLU A 100 -0.69 14.93 -29.48
CA GLU A 100 0.28 14.18 -30.29
C GLU A 100 1.32 13.45 -29.41
N ASN A 101 1.69 14.03 -28.27
CA ASN A 101 2.57 13.38 -27.29
C ASN A 101 1.95 12.08 -26.74
N ASP A 102 0.65 12.08 -26.46
CA ASP A 102 -0.09 10.89 -26.03
C ASP A 102 -0.14 9.81 -27.12
N ARG A 103 -0.41 10.22 -28.37
CA ARG A 103 -0.41 9.32 -29.52
C ARG A 103 0.98 8.70 -29.72
N GLU A 104 2.03 9.50 -29.59
CA GLU A 104 3.41 9.05 -29.74
C GLU A 104 3.84 8.09 -28.62
N ALA A 105 3.40 8.33 -27.38
CA ALA A 105 3.62 7.39 -26.28
C ALA A 105 2.99 6.01 -26.57
N ILE A 106 1.77 5.98 -27.11
CA ILE A 106 1.10 4.74 -27.52
C ILE A 106 1.85 4.08 -28.69
N ARG A 107 2.20 4.83 -29.75
CA ARG A 107 2.93 4.29 -30.91
C ARG A 107 4.25 3.65 -30.50
N ARG A 108 5.01 4.30 -29.61
CA ARG A 108 6.26 3.76 -29.07
C ARG A 108 6.05 2.42 -28.36
N VAL A 109 5.04 2.31 -27.52
CA VAL A 109 4.75 1.03 -26.83
C VAL A 109 4.33 -0.04 -27.85
N VAL A 110 3.47 0.30 -28.82
CA VAL A 110 3.03 -0.63 -29.87
C VAL A 110 4.19 -1.12 -30.74
N GLY A 111 5.13 -0.22 -31.08
CA GLY A 111 6.34 -0.57 -31.83
C GLY A 111 7.25 -1.56 -31.10
N ASN A 112 7.20 -1.58 -29.76
CA ASN A 112 7.94 -2.55 -28.94
C ASN A 112 7.21 -3.89 -28.77
N ILE A 113 5.96 -4.03 -29.22
CA ILE A 113 5.23 -5.31 -29.17
C ILE A 113 5.68 -6.17 -30.36
N PRO A 114 6.13 -7.43 -30.13
CA PRO A 114 6.41 -8.38 -31.21
C PRO A 114 5.25 -8.44 -32.20
N ALA A 115 5.55 -8.51 -33.50
CA ALA A 115 4.54 -8.37 -34.55
C ALA A 115 3.44 -9.44 -34.43
N GLU A 116 3.81 -10.66 -34.05
CA GLU A 116 2.95 -11.81 -33.81
C GLU A 116 2.05 -11.67 -32.56
N GLU A 117 2.43 -10.82 -31.60
CA GLU A 117 1.64 -10.58 -30.39
C GLU A 117 0.80 -9.31 -30.46
N ARG A 118 1.08 -8.43 -31.42
CA ARG A 118 0.53 -7.07 -31.50
C ARG A 118 -1.00 -7.06 -31.51
N GLU A 119 -1.63 -7.86 -32.35
CA GLU A 119 -3.09 -7.94 -32.43
C GLU A 119 -3.72 -8.42 -31.10
N SER A 120 -3.15 -9.46 -30.50
CA SER A 120 -3.62 -10.01 -29.22
C SER A 120 -3.51 -8.99 -28.08
N VAL A 121 -2.37 -8.29 -27.98
CA VAL A 121 -2.13 -7.28 -26.94
C VAL A 121 -3.04 -6.06 -27.14
N ILE A 122 -3.18 -5.56 -28.37
CA ILE A 122 -4.05 -4.41 -28.65
C ILE A 122 -5.51 -4.76 -28.35
N THR A 123 -6.00 -5.91 -28.81
CA THR A 123 -7.37 -6.38 -28.55
C THR A 123 -7.63 -6.51 -27.05
N SER A 124 -6.67 -7.08 -26.32
CA SER A 124 -6.71 -7.19 -24.86
C SER A 124 -6.78 -5.82 -24.18
N ALA A 125 -5.95 -4.87 -24.62
CA ALA A 125 -5.91 -3.52 -24.08
C ALA A 125 -7.23 -2.77 -24.32
N MET A 126 -7.79 -2.87 -25.53
CA MET A 126 -9.08 -2.25 -25.88
C MET A 126 -10.20 -2.69 -24.94
N SER A 127 -10.17 -3.94 -24.47
CA SER A 127 -11.17 -4.44 -23.52
C SER A 127 -11.08 -3.79 -22.12
N LEU A 128 -9.99 -3.09 -21.82
CA LEU A 128 -9.70 -2.41 -20.54
C LEU A 128 -9.58 -0.90 -20.68
N ILE A 129 -9.71 -0.36 -21.89
CA ILE A 129 -9.66 1.08 -22.16
C ILE A 129 -11.08 1.65 -22.12
N THR A 130 -11.23 2.87 -21.64
CA THR A 130 -12.46 3.66 -21.78
C THR A 130 -12.17 4.89 -22.64
N ASP A 131 -13.19 5.39 -23.34
CA ASP A 131 -13.06 6.55 -24.22
C ASP A 131 -12.38 7.78 -23.58
N PRO A 132 -12.73 8.22 -22.34
CA PRO A 132 -12.09 9.39 -21.75
C PRO A 132 -10.66 9.15 -21.26
N MET A 133 -10.15 7.91 -21.29
CA MET A 133 -8.83 7.57 -20.76
C MET A 133 -7.70 8.24 -21.54
N GLU A 134 -6.81 8.89 -20.80
CA GLU A 134 -5.62 9.58 -21.30
C GLU A 134 -4.66 8.61 -22.01
N GLY A 135 -3.95 9.09 -23.03
CA GLY A 135 -3.12 8.22 -23.85
C GLY A 135 -1.97 7.59 -23.07
N LEU A 136 -1.39 8.29 -22.10
CA LEU A 136 -0.42 7.70 -21.17
C LEU A 136 -1.02 6.48 -20.43
N GLY A 137 -2.25 6.58 -19.93
CA GLY A 137 -2.94 5.47 -19.26
C GLY A 137 -3.12 4.26 -20.17
N ARG A 138 -3.50 4.48 -21.43
CA ARG A 138 -3.61 3.42 -22.45
C ARG A 138 -2.26 2.75 -22.74
N ALA A 139 -1.19 3.56 -22.85
CA ALA A 139 0.17 3.07 -23.03
C ALA A 139 0.64 2.20 -21.85
N PHE A 140 0.29 2.56 -20.61
CA PHE A 140 0.58 1.73 -19.43
C PHE A 140 -0.17 0.37 -19.45
N ILE A 141 -1.42 0.34 -19.91
CA ILE A 141 -2.18 -0.91 -20.06
C ILE A 141 -1.49 -1.83 -21.08
N LEU A 142 -1.13 -1.31 -22.26
CA LEU A 142 -0.39 -2.05 -23.28
C LEU A 142 0.93 -2.60 -22.72
N GLN A 143 1.69 -1.77 -22.01
CA GLN A 143 2.96 -2.14 -21.41
C GLN A 143 2.82 -3.19 -20.29
N ALA A 144 1.69 -3.24 -19.60
CA ALA A 144 1.40 -4.31 -18.64
C ALA A 144 1.07 -5.63 -19.37
N LEU A 145 0.28 -5.58 -20.44
CA LEU A 145 -0.20 -6.75 -21.19
C LEU A 145 0.87 -7.45 -22.01
N ILE A 146 1.86 -6.74 -22.55
CA ILE A 146 2.99 -7.36 -23.28
C ILE A 146 3.77 -8.34 -22.40
N ASN A 147 3.81 -8.11 -21.08
CA ASN A 147 4.52 -8.98 -20.14
C ASN A 147 3.67 -10.17 -19.65
N ILE A 148 2.43 -10.30 -20.13
CA ILE A 148 1.50 -11.38 -19.77
C ILE A 148 1.43 -12.35 -20.95
N PRO A 149 1.68 -13.66 -20.76
CA PRO A 149 1.56 -14.64 -21.84
C PRO A 149 0.18 -14.63 -22.49
N ALA A 150 0.12 -14.77 -23.82
CA ALA A 150 -1.13 -14.66 -24.59
C ALA A 150 -2.27 -15.54 -24.05
N GLN A 151 -1.96 -16.79 -23.67
CA GLN A 151 -2.91 -17.75 -23.11
C GLN A 151 -3.46 -17.35 -21.73
N GLU A 152 -2.78 -16.50 -20.98
CA GLU A 152 -3.21 -16.03 -19.65
C GLU A 152 -3.95 -14.68 -19.70
N ARG A 153 -3.82 -13.91 -20.80
CA ARG A 153 -4.38 -12.56 -20.91
C ARG A 153 -5.88 -12.54 -20.69
N GLU A 154 -6.61 -13.39 -21.41
CA GLU A 154 -8.08 -13.41 -21.35
C GLU A 154 -8.58 -13.67 -19.92
N ARG A 155 -8.02 -14.69 -19.27
CA ARG A 155 -8.37 -15.04 -17.89
C ARG A 155 -8.03 -13.91 -16.92
N LEU A 156 -6.83 -13.33 -17.02
CA LEU A 156 -6.41 -12.24 -16.14
C LEU A 156 -7.24 -10.97 -16.37
N ILE A 157 -7.62 -10.67 -17.62
CA ILE A 157 -8.49 -9.53 -17.95
C ILE A 157 -9.87 -9.73 -17.33
N LYS A 158 -10.43 -10.94 -17.43
CA LYS A 158 -11.70 -11.28 -16.77
C LYS A 158 -11.61 -11.03 -15.25
N ASP A 159 -10.54 -11.50 -14.62
CA ASP A 159 -10.29 -11.32 -13.19
C ASP A 159 -10.15 -9.83 -12.81
N VAL A 160 -9.40 -9.05 -13.59
CA VAL A 160 -9.19 -7.61 -13.36
C VAL A 160 -10.48 -6.81 -13.51
N LYS A 161 -11.33 -7.16 -14.48
CA LYS A 161 -12.60 -6.47 -14.73
C LYS A 161 -13.53 -6.45 -13.52
N VAL A 162 -13.44 -7.45 -12.65
CA VAL A 162 -14.20 -7.49 -11.38
C VAL A 162 -13.73 -6.42 -10.40
N LEU A 163 -12.44 -6.04 -10.44
CA LEU A 163 -11.82 -5.12 -9.47
C LEU A 163 -11.71 -3.68 -9.95
N ILE A 164 -11.84 -3.39 -11.24
CA ILE A 164 -11.72 -2.04 -11.79
C ILE A 164 -13.09 -1.37 -11.92
N THR A 165 -13.09 -0.05 -12.10
CA THR A 165 -14.30 0.74 -12.38
C THR A 165 -14.07 1.63 -13.59
N ASP A 166 -15.16 2.11 -14.20
CA ASP A 166 -15.11 3.01 -15.35
C ASP A 166 -14.39 4.33 -15.07
N LEU A 167 -14.41 4.79 -13.81
CA LEU A 167 -13.74 6.00 -13.34
C LEU A 167 -12.24 5.81 -13.06
N MET A 168 -11.74 4.57 -13.06
CA MET A 168 -10.34 4.28 -12.77
C MET A 168 -9.46 4.63 -13.97
N VAL A 169 -8.47 5.51 -13.75
CA VAL A 169 -7.49 5.95 -14.76
C VAL A 169 -6.65 4.80 -15.29
N GLY A 170 -6.09 4.95 -16.49
CA GLY A 170 -5.42 3.83 -17.17
C GLY A 170 -4.22 3.27 -16.41
N VAL A 171 -3.45 4.14 -15.75
CA VAL A 171 -2.32 3.73 -14.89
C VAL A 171 -2.79 2.83 -13.74
N ASP A 172 -3.94 3.12 -13.14
CA ASP A 172 -4.48 2.34 -12.03
C ASP A 172 -4.97 0.96 -12.51
N ARG A 173 -5.62 0.89 -13.68
CA ARG A 173 -6.00 -0.38 -14.31
C ARG A 173 -4.79 -1.25 -14.63
N ALA A 174 -3.73 -0.66 -15.19
CA ALA A 174 -2.46 -1.34 -15.46
C ALA A 174 -1.82 -1.89 -14.18
N LEU A 175 -1.87 -1.13 -13.08
CA LEU A 175 -1.35 -1.59 -11.79
C LEU A 175 -2.22 -2.71 -11.18
N MET A 176 -3.52 -2.72 -11.43
CA MET A 176 -4.39 -3.84 -11.03
C MET A 176 -4.08 -5.12 -11.83
N LEU A 177 -3.85 -5.01 -13.14
CA LEU A 177 -3.34 -6.10 -14.00
C LEU A 177 -2.07 -6.72 -13.42
N ILE A 178 -1.08 -5.90 -13.11
CA ILE A 178 0.20 -6.36 -12.54
C ILE A 178 -0.02 -7.03 -11.17
N THR A 179 -0.87 -6.44 -10.34
CA THR A 179 -1.16 -6.94 -8.99
C THR A 179 -1.76 -8.35 -9.05
N LEU A 180 -2.76 -8.57 -9.91
CA LEU A 180 -3.39 -9.87 -10.08
C LEU A 180 -2.50 -10.86 -10.85
N GLY A 181 -1.69 -10.37 -11.80
CA GLY A 181 -0.69 -11.19 -12.49
C GLY A 181 0.34 -11.81 -11.54
N CYS A 182 0.65 -11.14 -10.42
CA CYS A 182 1.50 -11.67 -9.35
C CYS A 182 0.79 -12.66 -8.41
N ILE A 183 -0.45 -13.05 -8.69
CA ILE A 183 -1.19 -14.08 -7.98
C ILE A 183 -1.31 -15.30 -8.91
N PRO A 184 -0.99 -16.52 -8.43
CA PRO A 184 -1.20 -17.75 -9.20
C PRO A 184 -2.65 -17.86 -9.68
N ALA A 185 -2.85 -18.26 -10.94
CA ALA A 185 -4.15 -18.22 -11.61
C ALA A 185 -5.23 -19.03 -10.87
N GLU A 186 -4.86 -20.17 -10.30
CA GLU A 186 -5.71 -21.06 -9.52
C GLU A 186 -6.17 -20.47 -8.17
N LYS A 187 -5.52 -19.41 -7.70
CA LYS A 187 -5.86 -18.72 -6.43
C LYS A 187 -6.63 -17.42 -6.64
N ARG A 188 -6.62 -16.85 -7.85
CA ARG A 188 -7.18 -15.51 -8.14
C ARG A 188 -8.66 -15.44 -7.81
N GLU A 189 -9.47 -16.36 -8.33
CA GLU A 189 -10.93 -16.37 -8.19
C GLU A 189 -11.37 -16.32 -6.73
N SER A 190 -10.84 -17.23 -5.90
CA SER A 190 -11.16 -17.25 -4.47
C SER A 190 -10.74 -15.94 -3.79
N ILE A 191 -9.51 -15.46 -4.01
CA ILE A 191 -9.03 -14.21 -3.40
C ILE A 191 -9.86 -12.99 -3.86
N ILE A 192 -10.26 -12.94 -5.13
CA ILE A 192 -11.07 -11.85 -5.69
C ILE A 192 -12.46 -11.87 -5.05
N THR A 193 -13.13 -13.01 -5.00
CA THR A 193 -14.45 -13.16 -4.38
C THR A 193 -14.42 -12.70 -2.92
N ASP A 194 -13.42 -13.16 -2.17
CA ASP A 194 -13.23 -12.80 -0.77
C ASP A 194 -12.94 -11.29 -0.60
N ALA A 195 -12.07 -10.71 -1.45
CA ALA A 195 -11.76 -9.28 -1.42
C ALA A 195 -12.95 -8.41 -1.84
N MET A 196 -13.74 -8.84 -2.82
CA MET A 196 -14.92 -8.10 -3.28
C MET A 196 -15.99 -8.02 -2.21
N SER A 197 -16.11 -9.01 -1.33
CA SER A 197 -17.00 -8.95 -0.16
C SER A 197 -16.65 -7.83 0.84
N LEU A 198 -15.46 -7.23 0.68
CA LEU A 198 -14.86 -6.18 1.50
C LEU A 198 -14.55 -4.91 0.69
N ILE A 199 -14.87 -4.85 -0.60
CA ILE A 199 -14.67 -3.65 -1.43
C ILE A 199 -16.03 -2.96 -1.59
N THR A 200 -16.04 -1.65 -1.44
CA THR A 200 -17.20 -0.82 -1.79
C THR A 200 -16.87 0.04 -3.01
N ASP A 201 -17.87 0.39 -3.80
CA ASP A 201 -17.70 1.12 -5.05
C ASP A 201 -16.85 2.40 -4.98
N PRO A 202 -16.97 3.28 -3.95
CA PRO A 202 -16.16 4.51 -3.89
C PRO A 202 -14.66 4.26 -3.64
N MET A 203 -14.22 3.02 -3.38
CA MET A 203 -12.82 2.73 -3.13
C MET A 203 -11.95 2.90 -4.38
N ASN A 204 -10.88 3.68 -4.22
CA ASN A 204 -9.84 3.82 -5.23
C ASN A 204 -9.02 2.53 -5.40
N ARG A 205 -8.17 2.51 -6.43
CA ARG A 205 -7.32 1.36 -6.75
C ARG A 205 -6.39 0.95 -5.62
N GLU A 206 -5.78 1.90 -4.89
CA GLU A 206 -4.86 1.58 -3.79
C GLU A 206 -5.58 0.86 -2.66
N ASP A 207 -6.82 1.25 -2.34
CA ASP A 207 -7.61 0.63 -1.30
C ASP A 207 -8.06 -0.78 -1.68
N ARG A 208 -8.52 -0.97 -2.92
CA ARG A 208 -8.82 -2.29 -3.47
C ARG A 208 -7.58 -3.20 -3.43
N GLU A 209 -6.42 -2.68 -3.81
CA GLU A 209 -5.15 -3.41 -3.73
C GLU A 209 -4.80 -3.79 -2.28
N ARG A 210 -4.94 -2.86 -1.32
CA ARG A 210 -4.65 -3.13 0.11
C ARG A 210 -5.50 -4.26 0.64
N ILE A 211 -6.79 -4.30 0.30
CA ILE A 211 -7.74 -5.35 0.68
C ILE A 211 -7.35 -6.67 0.03
N LEU A 212 -7.14 -6.68 -1.29
CA LEU A 212 -6.72 -7.88 -2.03
C LEU A 212 -5.44 -8.51 -1.45
N GLN A 213 -4.43 -7.68 -1.14
CA GLN A 213 -3.18 -8.14 -0.54
C GLN A 213 -3.34 -8.60 0.92
N ALA A 214 -4.31 -8.05 1.66
CA ALA A 214 -4.62 -8.50 3.01
C ALA A 214 -5.29 -9.89 2.97
N VAL A 215 -6.31 -10.05 2.12
CA VAL A 215 -7.04 -11.31 1.91
C VAL A 215 -6.10 -12.42 1.43
N LYS A 216 -5.23 -12.13 0.44
CA LYS A 216 -4.20 -13.07 -0.05
C LYS A 216 -3.30 -13.64 1.06
N LYS A 217 -3.09 -12.89 2.14
CA LYS A 217 -2.21 -13.30 3.27
C LYS A 217 -2.94 -14.11 4.33
N ILE A 218 -4.25 -14.28 4.23
CA ILE A 218 -5.02 -15.13 5.14
C ILE A 218 -5.04 -16.56 4.57
N PRO A 219 -4.64 -17.58 5.34
CA PRO A 219 -4.73 -18.98 4.92
C PRO A 219 -6.14 -19.32 4.46
N ILE A 220 -6.26 -20.16 3.43
CA ILE A 220 -7.55 -20.41 2.76
C ILE A 220 -8.58 -21.03 3.72
N GLU A 221 -8.11 -21.89 4.61
CA GLU A 221 -8.85 -22.60 5.65
C GLU A 221 -9.47 -21.67 6.71
N GLU A 222 -8.87 -20.51 6.96
CA GLU A 222 -9.36 -19.54 7.96
C GLU A 222 -10.05 -18.34 7.31
N ARG A 223 -9.85 -18.12 6.01
CA ARG A 223 -10.16 -16.85 5.35
C ARG A 223 -11.61 -16.45 5.47
N THR A 224 -12.55 -17.37 5.24
CA THR A 224 -13.97 -17.09 5.35
C THR A 224 -14.35 -16.65 6.77
N SER A 225 -13.88 -17.36 7.80
CA SER A 225 -14.14 -16.97 9.19
C SER A 225 -13.54 -15.59 9.53
N VAL A 226 -12.27 -15.36 9.19
CA VAL A 226 -11.60 -14.07 9.47
C VAL A 226 -12.28 -12.91 8.76
N ILE A 227 -12.73 -13.10 7.52
CA ILE A 227 -13.44 -12.05 6.77
C ILE A 227 -14.80 -11.77 7.39
N THR A 228 -15.59 -12.80 7.71
CA THR A 228 -16.90 -12.64 8.36
C THR A 228 -16.76 -11.89 9.68
N ASP A 229 -15.83 -12.32 10.52
CA ASP A 229 -15.51 -11.71 11.81
C ASP A 229 -15.06 -10.25 11.64
N ALA A 230 -14.14 -9.99 10.71
CA ALA A 230 -13.65 -8.65 10.44
C ALA A 230 -14.75 -7.71 9.92
N LYS A 231 -15.71 -8.22 9.14
CA LYS A 231 -16.83 -7.41 8.63
C LYS A 231 -17.72 -6.86 9.74
N THR A 232 -17.87 -7.59 10.85
CA THR A 232 -18.65 -7.10 12.00
C THR A 232 -18.08 -5.80 12.60
N LEU A 233 -16.77 -5.58 12.42
CA LEU A 233 -16.05 -4.41 12.93
C LEU A 233 -15.93 -3.28 11.91
N MET A 234 -16.40 -3.47 10.67
CA MET A 234 -16.25 -2.51 9.57
C MET A 234 -17.52 -1.70 9.30
N ILE A 235 -17.35 -0.53 8.69
CA ILE A 235 -18.43 0.24 8.06
C ILE A 235 -18.05 0.59 6.62
N ASP A 236 -19.05 0.92 5.82
CA ASP A 236 -18.88 1.09 4.37
C ASP A 236 -17.91 2.21 3.98
N THR A 237 -17.83 3.26 4.79
CA THR A 237 -16.97 4.44 4.55
C THR A 237 -15.51 4.23 4.93
N MET A 238 -15.14 3.08 5.51
CA MET A 238 -13.75 2.81 5.89
C MET A 238 -12.82 2.69 4.68
N SER A 239 -11.63 3.29 4.80
CA SER A 239 -10.56 3.14 3.82
C SER A 239 -10.07 1.68 3.70
N GLY A 240 -9.48 1.33 2.56
CA GLY A 240 -8.85 0.03 2.38
C GLY A 240 -7.66 -0.19 3.32
N LEU A 241 -7.01 0.89 3.79
CA LEU A 241 -5.98 0.81 4.83
C LEU A 241 -6.55 0.34 6.17
N ASP A 242 -7.70 0.88 6.58
CA ASP A 242 -8.31 0.52 7.86
C ASP A 242 -8.90 -0.88 7.82
N ARG A 243 -9.59 -1.25 6.74
CA ARG A 243 -10.08 -2.63 6.55
C ARG A 243 -8.93 -3.63 6.61
N LYS A 244 -7.79 -3.32 5.99
CA LYS A 244 -6.56 -4.13 6.08
C LYS A 244 -6.03 -4.24 7.51
N LYS A 245 -6.05 -3.16 8.30
CA LYS A 245 -5.62 -3.21 9.71
C LYS A 245 -6.55 -4.12 10.53
N ILE A 246 -7.86 -3.99 10.37
CA ILE A 246 -8.85 -4.84 11.05
C ILE A 246 -8.65 -6.31 10.67
N LEU A 247 -8.56 -6.66 9.38
CA LEU A 247 -8.27 -8.03 8.93
C LEU A 247 -7.00 -8.60 9.55
N LYS A 248 -5.95 -7.80 9.62
CA LYS A 248 -4.66 -8.21 10.20
C LYS A 248 -4.80 -8.52 11.69
N GLU A 249 -5.55 -7.70 12.44
CA GLU A 249 -5.74 -7.93 13.86
C GLU A 249 -6.70 -9.09 14.14
N VAL A 250 -7.79 -9.25 13.38
CA VAL A 250 -8.70 -10.41 13.50
C VAL A 250 -7.97 -11.72 13.20
N LYS A 251 -7.16 -11.76 12.14
CA LYS A 251 -6.34 -12.93 11.81
C LYS A 251 -5.42 -13.37 12.97
N ARG A 252 -4.99 -12.42 13.81
CA ARG A 252 -4.07 -12.70 14.93
C ARG A 252 -4.77 -13.28 16.16
N ILE A 253 -6.10 -13.34 16.16
CA ILE A 253 -6.88 -13.91 17.26
C ILE A 253 -7.06 -15.41 16.97
N PRO A 254 -6.75 -16.29 17.94
CA PRO A 254 -7.09 -17.72 17.85
C PRO A 254 -8.57 -17.91 17.52
N ALA A 255 -8.90 -18.89 16.69
CA ALA A 255 -10.25 -19.06 16.15
C ALA A 255 -11.31 -19.20 17.25
N GLU A 256 -10.96 -19.94 18.31
CA GLU A 256 -11.76 -20.18 19.51
C GLU A 256 -11.99 -18.93 20.36
N GLU A 257 -11.16 -17.89 20.24
CA GLU A 257 -11.29 -16.65 21.01
C GLU A 257 -11.99 -15.52 20.26
N ARG A 258 -12.09 -15.61 18.92
CA ARG A 258 -12.58 -14.51 18.05
C ARG A 258 -13.93 -13.98 18.49
N GLU A 259 -14.91 -14.84 18.73
CA GLU A 259 -16.25 -14.42 19.14
C GLU A 259 -16.21 -13.56 20.42
N SER A 260 -15.49 -14.02 21.44
CA SER A 260 -15.39 -13.32 22.72
C SER A 260 -14.65 -11.97 22.60
N VAL A 261 -13.58 -11.93 21.80
CA VAL A 261 -12.80 -10.70 21.55
C VAL A 261 -13.62 -9.71 20.74
N ILE A 262 -14.29 -10.16 19.67
CA ILE A 262 -15.13 -9.31 18.82
C ILE A 262 -16.29 -8.74 19.62
N THR A 263 -16.96 -9.55 20.44
CA THR A 263 -18.04 -9.09 21.33
C THR A 263 -17.54 -8.00 22.28
N SER A 264 -16.37 -8.21 22.88
CA SER A 264 -15.73 -7.23 23.75
C SER A 264 -15.41 -5.92 23.03
N VAL A 265 -14.87 -5.99 21.80
CA VAL A 265 -14.58 -4.82 20.98
C VAL A 265 -15.87 -4.09 20.57
N MET A 266 -16.91 -4.82 20.16
CA MET A 266 -18.22 -4.27 19.80
C MET A 266 -18.83 -3.45 20.94
N SER A 267 -18.58 -3.84 22.19
CA SER A 267 -19.07 -3.10 23.37
C SER A 267 -18.35 -1.75 23.62
N LEU A 268 -17.25 -1.47 22.91
CA LEU A 268 -16.39 -0.31 23.10
C LEU A 268 -16.35 0.64 21.90
N ILE A 269 -16.79 0.17 20.73
CA ILE A 269 -16.83 0.95 19.48
C ILE A 269 -18.22 1.54 19.24
N THR A 270 -18.29 2.53 18.36
CA THR A 270 -19.54 3.14 17.88
C THR A 270 -19.53 3.21 16.36
N ASP A 271 -20.72 3.37 15.75
CA ASP A 271 -20.84 3.44 14.28
C ASP A 271 -20.08 4.63 13.68
N ALA A 272 -20.01 5.75 14.39
CA ALA A 272 -19.27 6.94 13.97
C ALA A 272 -17.74 6.82 14.10
N MET A 273 -17.24 5.78 14.75
CA MET A 273 -15.81 5.63 15.03
C MET A 273 -15.02 5.24 13.77
N GLU A 274 -13.93 5.97 13.52
CA GLU A 274 -13.02 5.71 12.39
C GLU A 274 -12.40 4.32 12.44
N GLY A 275 -12.06 3.78 11.26
CA GLY A 275 -11.52 2.43 11.16
C GLY A 275 -10.16 2.24 11.86
N TYR A 276 -9.32 3.28 11.91
CA TYR A 276 -8.07 3.24 12.67
C TYR A 276 -8.33 3.05 14.17
N ASP A 277 -9.28 3.80 14.71
CA ASP A 277 -9.65 3.76 16.13
C ASP A 277 -10.23 2.40 16.53
N ARG A 278 -11.08 1.81 15.68
CA ARG A 278 -11.57 0.43 15.90
C ARG A 278 -10.43 -0.58 15.90
N ALA A 279 -9.45 -0.44 15.00
CA ALA A 279 -8.27 -1.30 14.98
C ALA A 279 -7.39 -1.13 16.24
N CYS A 280 -7.30 0.09 16.81
CA CYS A 280 -6.62 0.32 18.08
C CYS A 280 -7.30 -0.40 19.24
N ILE A 281 -8.63 -0.35 19.33
CA ILE A 281 -9.39 -1.08 20.37
C ILE A 281 -9.24 -2.59 20.18
N LEU A 282 -9.41 -3.09 18.96
CA LEU A 282 -9.21 -4.51 18.64
C LEU A 282 -7.81 -5.00 19.02
N TYR A 283 -6.78 -4.20 18.72
CA TYR A 283 -5.42 -4.47 19.16
C TYR A 283 -5.29 -4.54 20.68
N ALA A 284 -5.89 -3.60 21.42
CA ALA A 284 -5.81 -3.62 22.88
C ALA A 284 -6.51 -4.84 23.46
N VAL A 285 -7.76 -5.11 23.05
CA VAL A 285 -8.58 -6.21 23.58
C VAL A 285 -7.99 -7.58 23.28
N ARG A 286 -7.44 -7.81 22.07
CA ARG A 286 -6.87 -9.12 21.72
C ARG A 286 -5.62 -9.49 22.53
N ASN A 287 -4.96 -8.52 23.16
CA ASN A 287 -3.78 -8.78 23.99
C ASN A 287 -4.16 -9.00 25.46
N ILE A 288 -5.46 -9.01 25.80
CA ILE A 288 -5.93 -9.30 27.16
C ILE A 288 -6.16 -10.82 27.30
N PRO A 289 -5.60 -11.47 28.34
CA PRO A 289 -5.94 -12.86 28.69
C PRO A 289 -7.45 -13.06 28.82
N ALA A 290 -7.95 -14.23 28.42
CA ALA A 290 -9.39 -14.49 28.36
C ALA A 290 -10.07 -14.31 29.72
N GLU A 291 -9.41 -14.73 30.79
CA GLU A 291 -9.84 -14.66 32.18
C GLU A 291 -9.90 -13.23 32.74
N GLU A 292 -9.14 -12.29 32.17
CA GLU A 292 -9.11 -10.89 32.62
C GLU A 292 -9.97 -9.96 31.75
N ARG A 293 -10.36 -10.42 30.55
CA ARG A 293 -11.01 -9.62 29.51
C ARG A 293 -12.29 -8.95 29.99
N GLU A 294 -13.16 -9.68 30.65
CA GLU A 294 -14.45 -9.15 31.12
C GLU A 294 -14.26 -8.00 32.12
N SER A 295 -13.36 -8.19 33.10
CA SER A 295 -13.04 -7.19 34.12
C SER A 295 -12.46 -5.92 33.49
N ILE A 296 -11.49 -6.06 32.58
CA ILE A 296 -10.83 -4.92 31.93
C ILE A 296 -11.77 -4.19 30.97
N VAL A 297 -12.55 -4.91 30.17
CA VAL A 297 -13.49 -4.31 29.20
C VAL A 297 -14.62 -3.58 29.92
N THR A 298 -15.17 -4.18 30.98
CA THR A 298 -16.21 -3.53 31.80
C THR A 298 -15.66 -2.28 32.49
N GLY A 299 -14.45 -2.37 33.06
CA GLY A 299 -13.77 -1.22 33.64
C GLY A 299 -13.52 -0.10 32.63
N ALA A 300 -13.01 -0.44 31.45
CA ALA A 300 -12.78 0.52 30.38
C ALA A 300 -14.08 1.20 29.95
N ARG A 301 -15.17 0.46 29.80
CA ARG A 301 -16.49 0.99 29.44
C ARG A 301 -16.98 2.05 30.43
N SER A 302 -16.72 1.87 31.73
CA SER A 302 -17.08 2.85 32.77
C SER A 302 -16.23 4.13 32.75
N LEU A 303 -15.04 4.09 32.14
CA LEU A 303 -14.08 5.21 32.14
C LEU A 303 -14.08 6.02 30.83
N VAL A 304 -14.54 5.41 29.74
CA VAL A 304 -14.60 6.03 28.42
C VAL A 304 -15.95 6.71 28.16
N THR A 305 -16.01 7.50 27.09
CA THR A 305 -17.26 8.05 26.54
C THR A 305 -17.41 7.66 25.08
N ASP A 306 -18.62 7.77 24.53
CA ASP A 306 -18.87 7.44 23.12
C ASP A 306 -18.09 8.34 22.16
N ALA A 307 -17.91 9.61 22.51
CA ALA A 307 -17.16 10.60 21.73
C ALA A 307 -15.64 10.45 21.83
N MET A 308 -15.13 9.60 22.73
CA MET A 308 -13.69 9.39 22.89
C MET A 308 -13.14 8.54 21.74
N GLU A 309 -12.08 9.01 21.10
CA GLU A 309 -11.42 8.31 20.02
C GLU A 309 -10.85 6.97 20.50
N GLY A 310 -10.91 5.98 19.61
CA GLY A 310 -10.48 4.62 19.91
C GLY A 310 -9.01 4.53 20.31
N TYR A 311 -8.15 5.43 19.85
CA TYR A 311 -6.78 5.56 20.36
C TYR A 311 -6.74 5.75 21.89
N TYR A 312 -7.52 6.67 22.46
CA TYR A 312 -7.55 6.91 23.92
C TYR A 312 -8.23 5.76 24.66
N LYS A 313 -9.32 5.21 24.11
CA LYS A 313 -9.97 4.00 24.65
C LYS A 313 -8.97 2.85 24.75
N SER A 314 -8.15 2.64 23.71
CA SER A 314 -7.13 1.58 23.67
C SER A 314 -6.04 1.75 24.73
N ARG A 315 -5.68 3.00 25.06
CA ARG A 315 -4.70 3.29 26.14
C ARG A 315 -5.28 2.97 27.51
N ILE A 316 -6.54 3.32 27.77
CA ILE A 316 -7.23 2.95 29.02
C ILE A 316 -7.30 1.43 29.17
N ILE A 317 -7.68 0.72 28.11
CA ILE A 317 -7.76 -0.76 28.11
C ILE A 317 -6.40 -1.37 28.46
N ARG A 318 -5.32 -0.89 27.83
CA ARG A 318 -3.96 -1.38 28.11
C ARG A 318 -3.51 -1.09 29.53
N ALA A 319 -3.71 0.15 30.01
CA ALA A 319 -3.33 0.53 31.37
C ALA A 319 -4.11 -0.26 32.42
N LEU A 320 -5.39 -0.56 32.20
CA LEU A 320 -6.17 -1.46 33.06
C LEU A 320 -5.67 -2.90 33.05
N GLY A 321 -5.13 -3.36 31.92
CA GLY A 321 -4.51 -4.69 31.81
C GLY A 321 -3.15 -4.82 32.49
N GLU A 322 -2.49 -3.69 32.78
CA GLU A 322 -1.23 -3.66 33.54
C GLU A 322 -1.48 -3.57 35.06
N ILE A 323 -2.70 -3.20 35.48
CA ILE A 323 -3.08 -3.13 36.89
C ILE A 323 -3.42 -4.54 37.40
N PRO A 324 -2.83 -4.98 38.53
CA PRO A 324 -3.15 -6.26 39.16
C PRO A 324 -4.65 -6.43 39.42
N THR A 325 -5.17 -7.64 39.19
CA THR A 325 -6.61 -7.91 39.23
C THR A 325 -7.26 -7.51 40.56
N GLU A 326 -6.59 -7.76 41.68
CA GLU A 326 -7.06 -7.45 43.02
C GLU A 326 -7.13 -5.94 43.33
N GLN A 327 -6.46 -5.09 42.54
CA GLN A 327 -6.42 -3.64 42.73
C GLN A 327 -7.27 -2.89 41.70
N ARG A 328 -7.58 -3.54 40.58
CA ARG A 328 -8.24 -2.94 39.42
C ARG A 328 -9.57 -2.29 39.77
N GLU A 329 -10.41 -2.96 40.57
CA GLU A 329 -11.70 -2.42 40.99
C GLU A 329 -11.52 -1.10 41.77
N SER A 330 -10.61 -1.08 42.75
CA SER A 330 -10.31 0.12 43.54
C SER A 330 -9.81 1.28 42.67
N VAL A 331 -8.96 0.99 41.67
CA VAL A 331 -8.48 1.99 40.72
C VAL A 331 -9.62 2.53 39.86
N ILE A 332 -10.48 1.66 39.32
CA ILE A 332 -11.64 2.06 38.50
C ILE A 332 -12.58 2.94 39.32
N THR A 333 -12.94 2.54 40.55
CA THR A 333 -13.80 3.34 41.43
C THR A 333 -13.18 4.72 41.70
N SER A 334 -11.89 4.76 42.03
CA SER A 334 -11.18 6.02 42.28
C SER A 334 -11.18 6.93 41.06
N ALA A 335 -10.92 6.37 39.87
CA ALA A 335 -10.95 7.13 38.62
C ALA A 335 -12.34 7.66 38.29
N MET A 336 -13.39 6.85 38.49
CA MET A 336 -14.77 7.28 38.29
C MET A 336 -15.15 8.44 39.21
N THR A 337 -14.75 8.40 40.49
CA THR A 337 -14.97 9.52 41.41
C THR A 337 -14.28 10.79 40.92
N LEU A 338 -13.01 10.71 40.53
CA LEU A 338 -12.27 11.87 40.00
C LEU A 338 -12.90 12.43 38.72
N ILE A 339 -13.42 11.58 37.85
CA ILE A 339 -14.12 12.00 36.64
C ILE A 339 -15.44 12.70 37.00
N ALA A 340 -16.22 12.15 37.93
CA ALA A 340 -17.49 12.70 38.37
C ALA A 340 -17.32 14.06 39.06
N ASP A 341 -16.31 14.21 39.92
CA ASP A 341 -16.00 15.44 40.65
C ASP A 341 -15.64 16.62 39.73
N THR A 342 -15.25 16.34 38.48
CA THR A 342 -14.99 17.36 37.45
C THR A 342 -16.21 17.69 36.58
N SER A 343 -17.42 17.25 36.97
CA SER A 343 -18.66 17.45 36.20
C SER A 343 -18.55 17.00 34.74
N ASN A 344 -17.84 15.90 34.47
CA ASN A 344 -17.53 15.39 33.12
C ASN A 344 -16.73 16.33 32.20
N THR A 345 -16.12 17.40 32.72
CA THR A 345 -15.25 18.30 31.94
C THR A 345 -13.82 17.77 31.76
N MET A 346 -13.45 16.69 32.47
CA MET A 346 -12.14 16.06 32.34
C MET A 346 -11.85 15.64 30.90
N SER A 347 -10.78 16.20 30.34
CA SER A 347 -10.36 15.89 28.98
C SER A 347 -10.01 14.41 28.81
N ARG A 348 -10.20 13.89 27.58
CA ARG A 348 -9.84 12.51 27.21
C ARG A 348 -8.40 12.16 27.59
N ASP A 349 -7.46 13.09 27.43
CA ASP A 349 -6.05 12.85 27.77
C ASP A 349 -5.86 12.73 29.29
N ASN A 350 -6.54 13.58 30.08
CA ASN A 350 -6.48 13.51 31.53
C ASN A 350 -7.09 12.20 32.05
N ARG A 351 -8.20 11.72 31.47
CA ARG A 351 -8.79 10.40 31.78
C ARG A 351 -7.80 9.26 31.54
N VAL A 352 -7.02 9.30 30.46
CA VAL A 352 -5.99 8.28 30.21
C VAL A 352 -4.86 8.38 31.25
N ARG A 353 -4.36 9.59 31.47
CA ARG A 353 -3.22 9.84 32.37
C ARG A 353 -3.47 9.39 33.80
N ILE A 354 -4.69 9.52 34.34
CA ILE A 354 -4.97 9.06 35.70
C ILE A 354 -4.88 7.52 35.81
N ILE A 355 -5.28 6.78 34.77
CA ILE A 355 -5.19 5.31 34.79
C ILE A 355 -3.76 4.85 34.56
N GLU A 356 -3.03 5.51 33.64
CA GLU A 356 -1.61 5.23 33.43
C GLU A 356 -0.79 5.53 34.69
N ALA A 357 -1.06 6.62 35.41
CA ALA A 357 -0.41 6.91 36.69
C ALA A 357 -0.66 5.82 37.74
N ALA A 358 -1.86 5.24 37.78
CA ALA A 358 -2.16 4.11 38.65
C ALA A 358 -1.42 2.84 38.24
N SER A 359 -1.39 2.52 36.94
CA SER A 359 -0.61 1.41 36.38
C SER A 359 0.89 1.56 36.72
N GLU A 360 1.46 2.74 36.51
CA GLU A 360 2.86 3.05 36.77
C GLU A 360 3.20 2.93 38.27
N ALA A 361 2.33 3.43 39.14
CA ALA A 361 2.51 3.32 40.60
C ALA A 361 2.58 1.84 41.05
N LEU A 362 1.71 1.01 40.50
CA LEU A 362 1.61 -0.41 40.85
C LEU A 362 2.69 -1.26 40.18
N SER A 363 3.14 -0.86 39.00
CA SER A 363 4.31 -1.44 38.36
C SER A 363 5.60 -1.12 39.13
N ALA A 364 5.73 0.10 39.65
CA ALA A 364 6.90 0.52 40.43
C ALA A 364 6.92 -0.09 41.84
N ASN A 365 5.75 -0.23 42.46
CA ASN A 365 5.60 -0.85 43.76
C ASN A 365 4.23 -1.58 43.87
N PRO A 366 4.20 -2.91 43.64
CA PRO A 366 2.96 -3.69 43.70
C PRO A 366 2.25 -3.69 45.05
N LEU A 367 2.99 -3.38 46.13
CA LEU A 367 2.46 -3.29 47.50
C LEU A 367 2.01 -1.86 47.86
N SER A 368 1.94 -0.94 46.90
CA SER A 368 1.42 0.39 47.13
C SER A 368 0.00 0.32 47.68
N SER A 369 -0.29 1.09 48.73
CA SER A 369 -1.63 1.15 49.27
C SER A 369 -2.58 1.85 48.28
N ASN A 370 -3.86 1.47 48.31
CA ASN A 370 -4.90 2.14 47.52
C ASN A 370 -4.87 3.67 47.71
N LEU A 371 -4.57 4.14 48.93
CA LEU A 371 -4.44 5.58 49.22
C LEU A 371 -3.27 6.22 48.45
N SER A 372 -2.11 5.57 48.39
CA SER A 372 -0.95 6.06 47.64
C SER A 372 -1.25 6.15 46.14
N VAL A 373 -1.88 5.11 45.59
CA VAL A 373 -2.30 5.08 44.18
C VAL A 373 -3.30 6.20 43.89
N GLN A 374 -4.31 6.34 44.76
CA GLN A 374 -5.32 7.39 44.63
C GLN A 374 -4.70 8.81 44.71
N GLN A 375 -3.72 9.03 45.60
CA GLN A 375 -3.00 10.31 45.70
C GLN A 375 -2.24 10.64 44.40
N MET A 376 -1.61 9.64 43.76
CA MET A 376 -0.94 9.83 42.47
C MET A 376 -1.93 10.16 41.36
N MET A 377 -3.08 9.48 41.32
CA MET A 377 -4.16 9.77 40.38
C MET A 377 -4.70 11.20 40.57
N MET A 378 -4.90 11.63 41.81
CA MET A 378 -5.33 13.01 42.13
C MET A 378 -4.31 14.05 41.69
N ALA A 379 -3.02 13.81 41.95
CA ALA A 379 -1.95 14.71 41.52
C ALA A 379 -1.96 14.87 39.99
N GLN A 380 -2.15 13.76 39.26
CA GLN A 380 -2.22 13.80 37.81
C GLN A 380 -3.47 14.50 37.29
N ALA A 381 -4.63 14.25 37.91
CA ALA A 381 -5.87 14.94 37.59
C ALA A 381 -5.73 16.47 37.77
N ALA A 382 -5.08 16.91 38.83
CA ALA A 382 -4.83 18.33 39.12
C ALA A 382 -3.89 18.99 38.10
N LEU A 383 -2.83 18.28 37.68
CA LEU A 383 -1.92 18.76 36.62
C LEU A 383 -2.66 18.97 35.30
N GLY A 384 -3.52 18.02 34.91
CA GLY A 384 -4.33 18.13 33.70
C GLY A 384 -5.31 19.31 33.73
N ASN A 385 -5.94 19.57 34.88
CA ASN A 385 -6.90 20.67 35.02
C ASN A 385 -6.24 22.06 34.98
N ASN A 386 -4.99 22.18 35.43
CA ASN A 386 -4.24 23.44 35.39
C ASN A 386 -3.71 23.80 33.98
N LEU A 387 -3.63 22.83 33.06
CA LEU A 387 -3.23 23.07 31.67
C LEU A 387 -4.38 23.55 30.77
N HIS A 388 -5.61 23.63 31.30
CA HIS A 388 -6.81 24.05 30.56
C HIS A 388 -7.47 25.32 31.14
N LYS A 389 -6.83 25.94 32.15
CA LYS A 389 -7.07 27.32 32.58
C LYS A 389 -6.02 28.21 31.94
#